data_AF-A0A1H1MNX8-F1
#
_entry.id   AF-A0A1H1MNX8-F1
#
_cell.length_a   1.000
_cell.length_b   1.000
_cell.length_c   1.000
_cell.angle_alpha   90.00
_cell.angle_beta   90.00
_cell.angle_gamma   90.00
#
_symmetry.space_group_name_H-M   'P 1'
#
loop_
_entity.id
_entity.type
_entity.pdbx_description
1 polymer ?
#
loop_
_entity_poly.entity_id
_entity_poly.type
_entity_poly.pdbx_seq_one_letter_code
_entity_poly.pdbx_strand_id
1 'polypeptide(L)' 'MLPLIVFITIPVLAVAFLSGRFTAKYAAERGRSERAWFLFGALLFPLFPVQWMVLGLLPRK' A
#
# COMPACT_ATOMS: atom_id res chain seq x y z
N MET A 1 -0.18 14.83 24.87
CA MET A 1 -0.36 14.93 23.40
C MET A 1 0.61 14.03 22.64
N LEU A 2 1.91 14.10 22.93
CA LEU A 2 2.95 13.25 22.31
C LEU A 2 2.68 11.72 22.39
N PRO A 3 2.21 11.14 23.51
CA PRO A 3 1.92 9.70 23.58
C PRO A 3 0.79 9.27 22.65
N LEU A 4 -0.22 10.13 22.51
CA LEU A 4 -1.41 9.87 21.71
C LEU A 4 -1.10 9.99 20.21
N ILE A 5 -0.20 10.91 19.84
CA ILE A 5 0.36 10.98 18.49
C ILE A 5 1.08 9.67 18.18
N VAL A 6 2.07 9.26 18.99
CA VAL A 6 2.84 8.02 18.78
C VAL A 6 1.92 6.79 18.70
N PHE A 7 0.92 6.72 19.58
CA PHE A 7 -0.07 5.64 19.58
C PHE A 7 -0.89 5.54 18.29
N ILE A 8 -1.13 6.66 17.60
CA ILE A 8 -1.83 6.68 16.31
C ILE A 8 -0.85 6.46 15.15
N THR A 9 0.33 7.07 15.18
CA THR A 9 1.26 7.02 14.05
C THR A 9 1.81 5.62 13.82
N ILE A 10 2.14 4.88 14.89
CA ILE A 10 2.69 3.51 14.79
C ILE A 10 1.74 2.56 14.04
N PRO A 11 0.46 2.41 14.43
CA PRO A 11 -0.46 1.54 13.71
C PRO A 11 -0.74 2.05 12.29
N VAL A 12 -0.82 3.36 12.07
CA VAL A 12 -0.99 3.92 10.71
C VAL A 12 0.18 3.55 9.80
N LEU A 13 1.42 3.68 10.29
CA LEU A 13 2.63 3.27 9.57
C LEU A 13 2.65 1.76 9.31
N ALA A 14 2.28 0.95 10.29
CA ALA A 14 2.23 -0.50 10.15
C ALA A 14 1.23 -0.91 9.06
N VAL A 15 0.03 -0.33 9.07
CA VAL A 15 -1.01 -0.62 8.06
C VAL A 15 -0.57 -0.11 6.68
N ALA A 16 -0.02 1.10 6.59
CA ALA A 16 0.52 1.62 5.32
C ALA A 16 1.60 0.71 4.74
N PHE A 17 2.52 0.22 5.58
CA PHE A 17 3.57 -0.71 5.14
C PHE A 17 3.00 -2.05 4.65
N LEU A 18 2.03 -2.61 5.37
CA LEU A 18 1.33 -3.83 4.98
C LEU A 18 0.60 -3.66 3.63
N SER A 19 -0.17 -2.59 3.48
CA SER A 19 -0.87 -2.26 2.23
C SER A 19 0.10 -2.08 1.07
N GLY A 20 1.18 -1.33 1.27
CA GLY A 20 2.27 -1.20 0.30
C GLY A 20 2.84 -2.55 -0.13
N ARG A 21 3.14 -3.44 0.83
CA ARG A 21 3.70 -4.76 0.57
C ARG A 21 2.77 -5.67 -0.22
N PHE A 22 1.48 -5.68 0.09
CA PHE A 22 0.48 -6.46 -0.67
C PHE A 22 0.33 -5.95 -2.10
N THR A 23 0.21 -4.64 -2.27
CA THR A 23 0.10 -3.99 -3.59
C THR A 23 1.35 -4.24 -4.43
N ALA A 24 2.54 -4.18 -3.82
CA ALA A 24 3.82 -4.46 -4.48
C ALA A 24 3.92 -5.92 -4.97
N LYS A 25 3.58 -6.89 -4.11
CA LYS A 25 3.57 -8.32 -4.48
C LYS A 25 2.60 -8.60 -5.63
N TYR A 26 1.37 -8.07 -5.54
CA TYR A 26 0.37 -8.26 -6.57
C TYR A 26 0.78 -7.61 -7.91
N ALA A 27 1.49 -6.48 -7.85
CA ALA A 27 2.07 -5.85 -9.04
C ALA A 27 3.22 -6.67 -9.65
N ALA A 28 4.08 -7.26 -8.80
CA ALA A 28 5.17 -8.13 -9.25
C ALA A 28 4.63 -9.39 -9.95
N GLU A 29 3.56 -10.00 -9.43
CA GLU A 29 2.84 -11.10 -10.08
C GLU A 29 2.28 -10.72 -11.47
N ARG A 30 1.99 -9.44 -11.70
CA ARG A 30 1.56 -8.90 -13.01
C ARG A 30 2.71 -8.37 -13.87
N GLY A 31 3.97 -8.65 -13.53
CA GLY A 31 5.14 -8.21 -14.30
C GLY A 31 5.42 -6.70 -14.22
N ARG A 32 4.97 -6.03 -13.16
CA ARG A 32 5.19 -4.59 -12.92
C ARG A 32 6.23 -4.33 -11.82
N SER A 33 6.69 -3.09 -11.73
CA SER A 33 7.71 -2.67 -10.76
C SER A 33 7.21 -2.73 -9.32
N GLU A 34 7.77 -3.64 -8.53
CA GLU A 34 7.46 -3.82 -7.10
C GLU A 34 7.60 -2.51 -6.31
N ARG A 35 8.69 -1.75 -6.53
CA ARG A 35 8.99 -0.53 -5.77
C ARG A 35 7.99 0.59 -6.02
N ALA A 36 7.60 0.80 -7.29
CA ALA A 36 6.62 1.82 -7.63
C ALA A 36 5.26 1.51 -7.01
N TRP A 37 4.85 0.24 -7.05
CA TRP A 37 3.58 -0.22 -6.49
C TRP A 37 3.58 -0.33 -4.97
N PHE A 38 4.74 -0.53 -4.33
CA PHE A 38 4.89 -0.39 -2.89
C PHE A 38 4.61 1.04 -2.43
N LEU A 39 5.24 2.03 -3.07
CA LEU A 39 5.04 3.44 -2.75
C LEU A 39 3.59 3.86 -2.99
N PHE A 40 3.02 3.47 -4.14
CA PHE A 40 1.60 3.71 -4.42
C PHE A 40 0.71 3.07 -3.36
N GLY A 41 1.03 1.85 -2.95
CA GLY A 41 0.21 1.13 -1.99
C GLY A 41 0.27 1.69 -0.56
N ALA A 42 1.45 2.14 -0.14
CA ALA A 42 1.64 2.75 1.17
C ALA A 42 1.01 4.16 1.23
N LEU A 43 1.17 4.96 0.17
CA LEU A 43 0.72 6.35 0.16
C LEU A 43 -0.81 6.48 0.03
N LEU A 44 -1.41 5.64 -0.80
CA LEU A 44 -2.85 5.71 -1.06
C LEU A 44 -3.67 4.89 -0.07
N PHE A 45 -3.07 4.18 0.90
CA PHE A 45 -3.81 3.28 1.80
C PHE A 45 -4.96 3.99 2.55
N PRO A 46 -4.80 5.25 3.01
CA PRO A 46 -5.86 5.98 3.70
C PRO A 46 -7.04 6.33 2.78
N LEU A 47 -6.78 6.46 1.47
CA LEU A 47 -7.76 6.86 0.46
C LEU A 47 -8.41 5.65 -0.20
N PHE A 48 -7.64 4.59 -0.41
CA PHE A 48 -8.03 3.37 -1.09
C PHE A 48 -7.51 2.17 -0.29
N PRO A 49 -8.32 1.61 0.62
CA PRO A 49 -7.92 0.43 1.40
C PRO A 49 -7.70 -0.82 0.51
N VAL A 50 -8.15 -0.79 -0.74
CA VAL A 50 -8.16 -1.94 -1.67
C VAL A 50 -7.43 -1.62 -2.99
N GLN A 51 -6.18 -1.12 -2.93
CA GLN A 51 -5.42 -0.76 -4.15
C GLN A 51 -5.09 -1.95 -5.06
N TRP A 52 -5.02 -3.15 -4.50
CA TRP A 52 -4.83 -4.38 -5.27
C TRP A 52 -5.99 -4.59 -6.27
N MET A 53 -7.18 -4.06 -6.00
CA MET A 53 -8.32 -4.08 -6.94
C MET A 53 -8.09 -3.14 -8.14
N VAL A 54 -7.46 -1.99 -7.92
CA VAL A 54 -7.08 -1.06 -9.01
C VAL A 54 -6.05 -1.71 -9.92
N LEU A 55 -5.04 -2.36 -9.34
CA LEU A 55 -4.13 -3.23 -10.09
C LEU A 55 -4.87 -4.33 -10.83
N GLY A 56 -5.94 -4.86 -10.23
CA GLY A 56 -6.89 -5.80 -10.78
C GLY A 56 -7.46 -5.38 -12.14
N LEU A 57 -7.92 -4.13 -12.21
CA LEU A 57 -8.58 -3.50 -13.35
C LEU A 57 -7.61 -3.04 -14.44
N LEU A 58 -6.33 -2.85 -14.09
CA LEU A 58 -5.31 -2.46 -15.05
C LEU A 58 -4.98 -3.63 -15.99
N PRO A 59 -4.88 -3.38 -17.32
CA PRO A 59 -4.55 -4.43 -18.28
C PRO A 59 -3.21 -5.09 -17.92
N ARG A 60 -3.17 -6.41 -18.06
CA ARG A 60 -1.92 -7.18 -17.94
C ARG A 60 -0.95 -6.68 -19.01
N LYS A 61 0.31 -6.52 -18.61
CA LYS A 61 1.39 -6.20 -19.55
C LYS A 61 1.77 -7.45 -20.32
#